data_AF-A0A9F2N714-F1
#
_entry.id   AF-A0A9F2N714-F1
#
_cell.length_a   1.000
_cell.length_b   1.000
_cell.length_c   1.000
_cell.angle_alpha   90.00
_cell.angle_beta   90.00
_cell.angle_gamma   90.00
#
_symmetry.space_group_name_H-M   'P 1'
#
loop_
_entity.id
_entity.type
_entity.pdbx_description
1 polymer ?
#
loop_
_entity_poly.entity_id
_entity_poly.type
_entity_poly.pdbx_seq_one_letter_code
_entity_poly.pdbx_strand_id
1 'polypeptide(L)'
;MELLGDLPLRFSRLPMFPFFDLAHYMVSVISLKEQRGVVEVAHSSPLACWFSAMLYCFGGSILSSLMLAEPPVAFLANTTGVLLASSVWYLIFYCPHDLAYRCFCFPPIRLMIAGMKEVTRTWKITGGIVHAHRRFADAWLIMIAVGWARGAGGGLISNFEQLVRGIWKPETNELLKMSYPVQVSLIGAVLFTMQCTFYLPITKHNLMLLYTIFLVATKVKMMVTGCTTSPFASLEETLGCLFFGQKPTGSQTKDEANGPSNGISSACECFLDGEKSEAVQRKHAKKTE
;
A
#
# COMPACT_ATOMS: atom_id res chain seq x y z
N MET A 1 -33.64 -19.28 12.14
CA MET A 1 -32.26 -19.33 12.68
C MET A 1 -31.31 -20.13 11.76
N GLU A 2 -31.80 -21.11 10.99
CA GLU A 2 -31.01 -21.90 10.02
C GLU A 2 -30.39 -21.08 8.87
N LEU A 3 -31.09 -20.03 8.38
CA LEU A 3 -30.60 -19.21 7.27
C LEU A 3 -29.27 -18.48 7.56
N LEU A 4 -29.03 -18.12 8.83
CA LEU A 4 -27.82 -17.40 9.24
C LEU A 4 -26.62 -18.36 9.41
N GLY A 5 -26.88 -19.63 9.73
CA GLY A 5 -25.86 -20.68 9.80
C GLY A 5 -25.33 -21.12 8.43
N ASP A 6 -26.17 -21.05 7.40
CA ASP A 6 -25.81 -21.42 6.02
C ASP A 6 -25.14 -20.28 5.22
N LEU A 7 -25.26 -19.03 5.69
CA LEU A 7 -24.71 -17.86 5.02
C LEU A 7 -23.19 -17.95 4.77
N PRO A 8 -22.34 -18.33 5.75
CA PRO A 8 -20.90 -18.45 5.55
C PRO A 8 -20.54 -19.52 4.51
N LEU A 9 -21.30 -20.63 4.49
CA LEU A 9 -21.09 -21.71 3.52
C LEU A 9 -21.41 -21.24 2.10
N ARG A 10 -22.57 -20.59 1.90
CA ARG A 10 -22.96 -20.01 0.60
C ARG A 10 -21.96 -18.96 0.14
N PHE A 11 -21.57 -18.07 1.05
CA PHE A 11 -20.58 -17.03 0.77
C PHE A 11 -19.26 -17.62 0.28
N SER A 12 -18.73 -18.65 0.95
CA SER A 12 -17.46 -19.29 0.56
C SER A 12 -17.46 -19.98 -0.81
N ARG A 13 -18.66 -20.26 -1.35
CA ARG A 13 -18.86 -20.91 -2.66
C ARG A 13 -19.14 -19.92 -3.78
N LEU A 14 -19.05 -18.61 -3.53
CA LEU A 14 -19.25 -17.59 -4.56
C LEU A 14 -18.24 -17.78 -5.71
N PRO A 15 -18.70 -17.79 -6.97
CA PRO A 15 -17.80 -17.79 -8.12
C PRO A 15 -17.12 -16.43 -8.23
N MET A 16 -15.78 -16.42 -8.32
CA MET A 16 -15.03 -15.16 -8.49
C MET A 16 -15.11 -14.63 -9.93
N PHE A 17 -15.11 -15.53 -10.90
CA PHE A 17 -15.29 -15.19 -12.30
C PHE A 17 -16.78 -15.05 -12.65
N PRO A 18 -17.19 -14.05 -13.46
CA PRO A 18 -16.37 -12.97 -14.03
C PRO A 18 -16.33 -11.70 -13.17
N PHE A 19 -17.32 -11.49 -12.29
CA PHE A 19 -17.58 -10.17 -11.70
C PHE A 19 -16.54 -9.71 -10.69
N PHE A 20 -16.07 -10.59 -9.80
CA PHE A 20 -15.09 -10.23 -8.77
C PHE A 20 -13.69 -10.06 -9.38
N ASP A 21 -13.33 -10.91 -10.34
CA ASP A 21 -12.08 -10.77 -11.09
C ASP A 21 -12.05 -9.46 -11.89
N LEU A 22 -13.16 -9.13 -12.57
CA LEU A 22 -13.32 -7.85 -13.24
C LEU A 22 -13.12 -6.68 -12.25
N ALA A 23 -13.79 -6.69 -11.10
CA ALA A 23 -13.65 -5.63 -10.10
C ALA A 23 -12.20 -5.50 -9.58
N HIS A 24 -11.52 -6.63 -9.34
CA HIS A 24 -10.10 -6.64 -8.97
C HIS A 24 -9.24 -5.99 -10.05
N TYR A 25 -9.42 -6.35 -11.32
CA TYR A 25 -8.69 -5.74 -12.44
C TYR A 25 -8.98 -4.25 -12.58
N MET A 26 -10.27 -3.86 -12.53
CA MET A 26 -10.70 -2.46 -12.63
C MET A 26 -10.04 -1.60 -11.56
N VAL A 27 -10.14 -2.00 -10.28
CA VAL A 27 -9.57 -1.22 -9.17
C VAL A 27 -8.04 -1.19 -9.25
N SER A 28 -7.40 -2.31 -9.61
CA SER A 28 -5.94 -2.35 -9.77
C SER A 28 -5.44 -1.44 -10.89
N VAL A 29 -6.10 -1.42 -12.04
CA VAL A 29 -5.74 -0.56 -13.18
C VAL A 29 -6.07 0.91 -12.90
N ILE A 30 -7.19 1.23 -12.24
CA ILE A 30 -7.50 2.59 -11.78
C ILE A 30 -6.41 3.08 -10.83
N SER A 31 -6.03 2.28 -9.84
CA SER A 31 -4.94 2.63 -8.91
C SER A 31 -3.61 2.83 -9.63
N LEU A 32 -3.33 2.10 -10.71
CA LEU A 32 -2.16 2.32 -11.55
C LEU A 32 -2.25 3.66 -12.32
N LYS A 33 -3.40 3.96 -12.94
CA LYS A 33 -3.62 5.21 -13.68
C LYS A 33 -3.52 6.45 -12.78
N GLU A 34 -3.92 6.33 -11.51
CA GLU A 34 -3.81 7.40 -10.50
C GLU A 34 -2.36 7.69 -10.06
N GLN A 35 -1.38 6.85 -10.42
CA GLN A 35 0.01 7.12 -10.10
C GLN A 35 0.61 8.17 -11.04
N ARG A 36 1.49 9.01 -10.46
CA ARG A 36 2.13 10.11 -11.18
C ARG A 36 2.97 9.59 -12.35
N GLY A 37 2.84 10.22 -13.51
CA GLY A 37 3.60 9.91 -14.73
C GLY A 37 3.12 8.68 -15.52
N VAL A 38 2.15 7.91 -15.02
CA VAL A 38 1.72 6.67 -15.71
C VAL A 38 0.97 6.96 -17.01
N VAL A 39 0.19 8.04 -17.05
CA VAL A 39 -0.53 8.45 -18.26
C VAL A 39 0.46 8.78 -19.39
N GLU A 40 1.57 9.43 -19.08
CA GLU A 40 2.65 9.71 -20.04
C GLU A 40 3.30 8.42 -20.54
N VAL A 41 3.56 7.45 -19.65
CA VAL A 41 4.07 6.11 -20.01
C VAL A 41 3.07 5.37 -20.90
N ALA A 42 1.76 5.50 -20.66
CA ALA A 42 0.74 4.85 -21.49
C ALA A 42 0.75 5.35 -22.95
N HIS A 43 1.06 6.64 -23.17
CA HIS A 43 1.13 7.22 -24.51
C HIS A 43 2.50 7.05 -25.18
N SER A 44 3.59 7.12 -24.42
CA SER A 44 4.96 6.99 -24.94
C SER A 44 5.44 5.54 -25.07
N SER A 45 4.97 4.65 -24.21
CA SER A 45 5.42 3.26 -24.10
C SER A 45 4.26 2.35 -23.65
N PRO A 46 3.25 2.13 -24.51
CA PRO A 46 2.03 1.41 -24.17
C PRO A 46 2.27 -0.02 -23.67
N LEU A 47 3.28 -0.72 -24.20
CA LEU A 47 3.65 -2.06 -23.76
C LEU A 47 4.18 -2.08 -22.31
N ALA A 48 4.96 -1.08 -21.91
CA ALA A 48 5.44 -0.96 -20.54
C ALA A 48 4.28 -0.68 -19.57
N CYS A 49 3.33 0.17 -19.98
CA CYS A 49 2.11 0.44 -19.23
C CYS A 49 1.23 -0.82 -19.08
N TRP A 50 1.02 -1.57 -20.17
CA TRP A 50 0.29 -2.83 -20.14
C TRP A 50 0.96 -3.85 -19.21
N PHE A 51 2.28 -4.00 -19.29
CA PHE A 51 3.00 -4.94 -18.43
C PHE A 51 2.91 -4.54 -16.95
N SER A 52 3.04 -3.24 -16.66
CA SER A 52 2.77 -2.70 -15.31
C SER A 52 1.35 -3.02 -14.83
N ALA A 53 0.33 -2.86 -15.69
CA ALA A 53 -1.05 -3.25 -15.36
C ALA A 53 -1.18 -4.75 -15.05
N MET A 54 -0.47 -5.61 -15.80
CA MET A 54 -0.43 -7.04 -15.52
C MET A 54 0.24 -7.35 -14.17
N LEU A 55 1.29 -6.63 -13.78
CA LEU A 55 1.91 -6.76 -12.45
C LEU A 55 0.94 -6.37 -11.33
N TYR A 56 0.13 -5.32 -11.50
CA TYR A 56 -0.92 -4.96 -10.52
C TYR A 56 -2.06 -5.99 -10.45
N CYS A 57 -2.42 -6.60 -11.58
CA CYS A 57 -3.53 -7.54 -11.67
C CYS A 57 -3.13 -8.95 -11.18
N PHE A 58 -1.97 -9.43 -11.60
CA PHE A 58 -1.49 -10.80 -11.41
C PHE A 58 -0.27 -10.91 -10.50
N GLY A 59 0.21 -9.80 -9.92
CA GLY A 59 1.38 -9.79 -9.05
C GLY A 59 1.34 -10.78 -7.90
N GLY A 60 0.13 -11.05 -7.37
CA GLY A 60 -0.06 -12.10 -6.36
C GLY A 60 0.25 -13.51 -6.88
N SER A 61 -0.18 -13.84 -8.09
CA SER A 61 0.14 -15.11 -8.74
C SER A 61 1.61 -15.20 -9.07
N ILE A 62 2.18 -14.17 -9.72
CA ILE A 62 3.59 -14.11 -10.14
C ILE A 62 4.51 -14.30 -8.92
N LEU A 63 4.28 -13.53 -7.85
CA LEU A 63 5.08 -13.61 -6.64
C LEU A 63 4.93 -14.99 -5.97
N SER A 64 3.71 -15.53 -5.87
CA SER A 64 3.50 -16.86 -5.28
C SER A 64 4.18 -17.97 -6.08
N SER A 65 4.17 -17.88 -7.42
CA SER A 65 4.83 -18.87 -8.27
C SER A 65 6.35 -18.79 -8.14
N LEU A 66 6.92 -17.57 -8.09
CA LEU A 66 8.35 -17.38 -7.85
C LEU A 66 8.80 -18.02 -6.52
N MET A 67 8.02 -17.82 -5.44
CA MET A 67 8.33 -18.39 -4.12
C MET A 67 8.24 -19.92 -4.08
N LEU A 68 7.38 -20.52 -4.91
CA LEU A 68 7.19 -21.96 -5.01
C LEU A 68 8.04 -22.62 -6.09
N ALA A 69 8.93 -21.86 -6.74
CA ALA A 69 9.72 -22.30 -7.89
C ALA A 69 8.85 -22.84 -9.05
N GLU A 70 7.64 -22.31 -9.19
CA GLU A 70 6.76 -22.52 -10.33
C GLU A 70 7.08 -21.50 -11.43
N PRO A 71 6.77 -21.80 -12.71
CA PRO A 71 7.00 -20.86 -13.79
C PRO A 71 6.24 -19.55 -13.53
N PRO A 72 6.89 -18.39 -13.35
CA PRO A 72 6.22 -17.12 -13.03
C PRO A 72 5.33 -16.63 -14.18
N VAL A 73 5.52 -17.19 -15.38
CA VAL A 73 4.68 -16.96 -16.56
C VAL A 73 3.40 -17.81 -16.56
N ALA A 74 3.18 -18.70 -15.58
CA ALA A 74 2.02 -19.58 -15.54
C ALA A 74 0.68 -18.83 -15.55
N PHE A 75 0.62 -17.60 -15.05
CA PHE A 75 -0.60 -16.80 -15.11
C PHE A 75 -1.04 -16.51 -16.55
N LEU A 76 -0.12 -16.50 -17.52
CA LEU A 76 -0.42 -16.30 -18.94
C LEU A 76 -1.20 -17.47 -19.56
N ALA A 77 -1.15 -18.66 -18.95
CA ALA A 77 -1.95 -19.79 -19.39
C ALA A 77 -3.45 -19.54 -19.24
N ASN A 78 -3.86 -18.66 -18.31
CA ASN A 78 -5.25 -18.22 -18.19
C ASN A 78 -5.53 -17.08 -19.19
N THR A 79 -5.66 -17.44 -20.46
CA THR A 79 -5.90 -16.50 -21.57
C THR A 79 -7.13 -15.63 -21.34
N THR A 80 -8.22 -16.19 -20.82
CA THR A 80 -9.45 -15.44 -20.49
C THR A 80 -9.19 -14.35 -19.45
N GLY A 81 -8.48 -14.67 -18.38
CA GLY A 81 -8.14 -13.69 -17.34
C GLY A 81 -7.22 -12.58 -17.87
N VAL A 82 -6.21 -12.93 -18.66
CA VAL A 82 -5.27 -11.97 -19.26
C VAL A 82 -5.98 -11.06 -20.27
N LEU A 83 -6.84 -11.62 -21.13
CA LEU A 83 -7.64 -10.84 -22.08
C LEU A 83 -8.61 -9.91 -21.36
N LEU A 84 -9.24 -10.35 -20.27
CA LEU A 84 -10.13 -9.51 -19.48
C LEU A 84 -9.36 -8.35 -18.84
N ALA A 85 -8.22 -8.62 -18.19
CA ALA A 85 -7.38 -7.58 -17.59
C ALA A 85 -6.82 -6.60 -18.64
N SER A 86 -6.46 -7.11 -19.83
CA SER A 86 -5.98 -6.28 -20.95
C SER A 86 -7.10 -5.40 -21.53
N SER A 87 -8.32 -5.93 -21.62
CA SER A 87 -9.50 -5.17 -22.06
C SER A 87 -9.82 -4.05 -21.07
N VAL A 88 -9.75 -4.34 -19.77
CA VAL A 88 -9.89 -3.36 -18.68
C VAL A 88 -8.83 -2.27 -18.77
N TRP A 89 -7.55 -2.65 -18.93
CA TRP A 89 -6.45 -1.71 -19.14
C TRP A 89 -6.71 -0.79 -20.32
N TYR A 90 -7.06 -1.37 -21.47
CA TYR A 90 -7.30 -0.58 -22.67
C TYR A 90 -8.47 0.40 -22.49
N LEU A 91 -9.57 -0.07 -21.89
CA LEU A 91 -10.75 0.74 -21.64
C LEU A 91 -10.48 1.88 -20.64
N ILE A 92 -9.69 1.66 -19.59
CA ILE A 92 -9.40 2.70 -18.61
C ILE A 92 -8.43 3.77 -19.16
N PHE A 93 -7.47 3.38 -20.00
CA PHE A 93 -6.44 4.30 -20.51
C PHE A 93 -6.82 5.01 -21.82
N TYR A 94 -7.52 4.34 -22.74
CA TYR A 94 -7.71 4.83 -24.12
C TYR A 94 -9.18 5.07 -24.50
N CYS A 95 -10.13 4.94 -23.58
CA CYS A 95 -11.53 5.25 -23.87
C CYS A 95 -11.71 6.74 -24.19
N PRO A 96 -12.45 7.09 -25.27
CA PRO A 96 -12.65 8.48 -25.65
C PRO A 96 -13.27 9.29 -24.50
N HIS A 97 -12.76 10.51 -24.31
CA HIS A 97 -13.16 11.41 -23.23
C HIS A 97 -13.01 10.85 -21.80
N ASP A 98 -12.24 9.78 -21.62
CA ASP A 98 -12.05 9.11 -20.32
C ASP A 98 -13.38 8.65 -19.69
N LEU A 99 -14.39 8.33 -20.53
CA LEU A 99 -15.75 8.02 -20.06
C LEU A 99 -15.78 6.83 -19.11
N ALA A 100 -15.07 5.75 -19.46
CA ALA A 100 -14.97 4.57 -18.61
C ALA A 100 -14.33 4.90 -17.26
N TYR A 101 -13.17 5.55 -17.25
CA TYR A 101 -12.49 5.97 -16.03
C TYR A 101 -13.39 6.83 -15.15
N ARG A 102 -14.08 7.84 -15.72
CA ARG A 102 -15.02 8.71 -15.00
C ARG A 102 -16.19 7.93 -14.39
N CYS A 103 -16.76 6.97 -15.14
CA CYS A 103 -17.85 6.13 -14.67
C CYS A 103 -17.42 5.30 -13.45
N PHE A 104 -16.27 4.62 -13.52
CA PHE A 104 -15.79 3.77 -12.42
C PHE A 104 -15.21 4.55 -11.24
N CYS A 105 -14.78 5.79 -11.47
CA CYS A 105 -14.38 6.70 -10.40
C CYS A 105 -15.56 7.40 -9.71
N PHE A 106 -16.79 7.25 -10.21
CA PHE A 106 -17.98 7.74 -9.52
C PHE A 106 -18.05 7.09 -8.13
N PRO A 107 -18.15 7.85 -7.03
CA PRO A 107 -17.94 7.35 -5.67
C PRO A 107 -18.71 6.07 -5.29
N PRO A 108 -20.02 5.92 -5.56
CA PRO A 108 -20.73 4.69 -5.19
C PRO A 108 -20.28 3.49 -6.02
N ILE A 109 -19.95 3.68 -7.30
CA ILE A 109 -19.41 2.62 -8.16
C ILE A 109 -18.02 2.23 -7.66
N ARG A 110 -17.15 3.22 -7.43
CA ARG A 110 -15.79 3.04 -6.90
C ARG A 110 -15.80 2.27 -5.58
N LEU A 111 -16.74 2.59 -4.70
CA LEU A 111 -16.92 1.92 -3.41
C LEU A 111 -17.31 0.44 -3.58
N MET A 112 -18.27 0.17 -4.47
CA MET A 112 -18.73 -1.20 -4.75
C MET A 112 -17.62 -2.06 -5.33
N ILE A 113 -16.91 -1.60 -6.36
CA ILE A 113 -15.79 -2.35 -6.97
C ILE A 113 -14.61 -2.54 -6.00
N ALA A 114 -14.35 -1.55 -5.13
CA ALA A 114 -13.36 -1.69 -4.07
C ALA A 114 -13.75 -2.78 -3.08
N GLY A 115 -15.01 -2.82 -2.64
CA GLY A 115 -15.53 -3.90 -1.79
C GLY A 115 -15.38 -5.28 -2.44
N MET A 116 -15.73 -5.42 -3.72
CA MET A 116 -15.56 -6.68 -4.46
C MET A 116 -14.08 -7.11 -4.58
N LYS A 117 -13.14 -6.16 -4.73
CA LYS A 117 -11.70 -6.47 -4.69
C LYS A 117 -11.27 -7.02 -3.33
N GLU A 118 -11.81 -6.51 -2.22
CA GLU A 118 -11.55 -7.03 -0.88
C GLU A 118 -12.07 -8.47 -0.70
N VAL A 119 -13.23 -8.79 -1.28
CA VAL A 119 -13.74 -10.17 -1.36
C VAL A 119 -12.74 -11.06 -2.09
N THR A 120 -12.32 -10.65 -3.30
CA THR A 120 -11.34 -11.40 -4.11
C THR A 120 -10.03 -11.66 -3.36
N ARG A 121 -9.58 -10.70 -2.53
CA ARG A 121 -8.38 -10.85 -1.70
C ARG A 121 -8.48 -12.03 -0.74
N THR A 122 -9.61 -12.21 -0.05
CA THR A 122 -9.80 -13.34 0.87
C THR A 122 -9.69 -14.69 0.14
N TRP A 123 -10.25 -14.80 -1.07
CA TRP A 123 -10.12 -16.01 -1.89
C TRP A 123 -8.68 -16.24 -2.35
N LYS A 124 -7.96 -15.17 -2.73
CA LYS A 124 -6.54 -15.28 -3.13
C LYS A 124 -5.66 -15.75 -1.98
N ILE A 125 -5.83 -15.19 -0.77
CA ILE A 125 -5.07 -15.59 0.43
C ILE A 125 -5.35 -17.06 0.76
N THR A 126 -6.62 -17.42 0.92
CA THR A 126 -7.02 -18.79 1.28
C THR A 126 -6.62 -19.81 0.21
N GLY A 127 -6.76 -19.45 -1.07
CA GLY A 127 -6.30 -20.27 -2.19
C GLY A 127 -4.79 -20.46 -2.21
N GLY A 128 -4.02 -19.43 -1.87
CA GLY A 128 -2.55 -19.51 -1.74
C GLY A 128 -2.11 -20.43 -0.61
N ILE A 129 -2.76 -20.33 0.56
CA ILE A 129 -2.47 -21.19 1.73
C ILE A 129 -2.77 -22.64 1.41
N VAL A 130 -3.94 -22.94 0.83
CA VAL A 130 -4.30 -24.31 0.43
C VAL A 130 -3.33 -24.84 -0.63
N HIS A 131 -2.91 -24.00 -1.58
CA HIS A 131 -1.93 -24.37 -2.59
C HIS A 131 -0.57 -24.72 -1.99
N ALA A 132 -0.07 -23.88 -1.06
CA ALA A 132 1.17 -24.14 -0.35
C ALA A 132 1.10 -25.40 0.53
N HIS A 133 -0.01 -25.57 1.27
CA HIS A 133 -0.22 -26.71 2.17
C HIS A 133 -0.22 -28.05 1.43
N ARG A 134 -0.79 -28.10 0.21
CA ARG A 134 -0.75 -29.31 -0.64
C ARG A 134 0.67 -29.71 -1.02
N ARG A 135 1.58 -28.75 -1.14
CA ARG A 135 2.98 -29.00 -1.55
C ARG A 135 3.90 -29.25 -0.35
N PHE A 136 3.70 -28.49 0.72
CA PHE A 136 4.49 -28.54 1.95
C PHE A 136 3.53 -28.71 3.13
N ALA A 137 3.34 -29.97 3.54
CA ALA A 137 2.58 -30.29 4.75
C ALA A 137 3.25 -29.63 5.96
N ASP A 138 2.44 -29.00 6.82
CA ASP A 138 2.84 -28.40 8.11
C ASP A 138 3.92 -27.30 8.09
N ALA A 139 4.33 -26.82 6.90
CA ALA A 139 5.25 -25.69 6.77
C ALA A 139 4.50 -24.34 6.90
N TRP A 140 4.09 -24.00 8.12
CA TRP A 140 3.36 -22.78 8.48
C TRP A 140 3.94 -21.48 7.89
N LEU A 141 5.27 -21.28 7.94
CA LEU A 141 5.91 -20.10 7.36
C LEU A 141 5.72 -20.02 5.83
N ILE A 142 5.81 -21.14 5.12
CA ILE A 142 5.60 -21.19 3.66
C ILE A 142 4.13 -20.87 3.35
N MET A 143 3.20 -21.43 4.12
CA MET A 143 1.76 -21.16 3.98
C MET A 143 1.45 -19.67 4.16
N ILE A 144 1.99 -19.04 5.22
CA ILE A 144 1.82 -17.61 5.48
C ILE A 144 2.40 -16.80 4.32
N ALA A 145 3.63 -17.11 3.91
CA ALA A 145 4.33 -16.34 2.89
C ALA A 145 3.62 -16.40 1.53
N VAL A 146 3.15 -17.58 1.10
CA VAL A 146 2.40 -17.76 -0.15
C VAL A 146 1.01 -17.12 -0.08
N GLY A 147 0.30 -17.28 1.05
CA GLY A 147 -0.99 -16.63 1.29
C GLY A 147 -0.88 -15.10 1.22
N TRP A 148 0.15 -14.55 1.88
CA TRP A 148 0.45 -13.12 1.88
C TRP A 148 0.81 -12.62 0.49
N ALA A 149 1.67 -13.35 -0.22
CA ALA A 149 2.03 -13.07 -1.61
C ALA A 149 0.79 -13.01 -2.51
N ARG A 150 -0.13 -13.98 -2.42
CA ARG A 150 -1.37 -13.94 -3.23
C ARG A 150 -2.33 -12.81 -2.85
N GLY A 151 -2.39 -12.44 -1.57
CA GLY A 151 -3.27 -11.38 -1.06
C GLY A 151 -2.84 -9.96 -1.47
N ALA A 152 -1.54 -9.68 -1.42
CA ALA A 152 -0.99 -8.34 -1.61
C ALA A 152 0.22 -8.27 -2.56
N GLY A 153 0.42 -9.27 -3.42
CA GLY A 153 1.62 -9.37 -4.26
C GLY A 153 1.87 -8.18 -5.16
N GLY A 154 0.83 -7.53 -5.70
CA GLY A 154 0.98 -6.30 -6.48
C GLY A 154 1.59 -5.13 -5.68
N GLY A 155 1.32 -5.06 -4.37
CA GLY A 155 1.97 -4.10 -3.48
C GLY A 155 3.41 -4.52 -3.18
N LEU A 156 3.63 -5.80 -2.84
CA LEU A 156 4.96 -6.32 -2.51
C LEU A 156 5.97 -6.20 -3.67
N ILE A 157 5.51 -6.34 -4.91
CA ILE A 157 6.35 -6.14 -6.11
C ILE A 157 6.30 -4.71 -6.67
N SER A 158 5.69 -3.76 -5.96
CA SER A 158 5.50 -2.39 -6.46
C SER A 158 6.81 -1.68 -6.79
N ASN A 159 7.91 -1.96 -6.06
CA ASN A 159 9.23 -1.41 -6.38
C ASN A 159 9.78 -1.94 -7.71
N PHE A 160 9.58 -3.23 -8.00
CA PHE A 160 9.95 -3.82 -9.29
C PHE A 160 9.06 -3.26 -10.42
N GLU A 161 7.78 -3.07 -10.14
CA GLU A 161 6.84 -2.46 -11.07
C GLU A 161 7.19 -0.98 -11.36
N GLN A 162 7.65 -0.21 -10.36
CA GLN A 162 8.18 1.14 -10.57
C GLN A 162 9.40 1.11 -11.49
N LEU A 163 10.30 0.14 -11.30
CA LEU A 163 11.48 -0.05 -12.14
C LEU A 163 11.10 -0.34 -13.60
N VAL A 164 10.05 -1.13 -13.85
CA VAL A 164 9.51 -1.36 -15.21
C VAL A 164 9.14 -0.05 -15.91
N ARG A 165 8.71 0.96 -15.16
CA ARG A 165 8.36 2.29 -15.68
C ARG A 165 9.54 3.27 -15.69
N GLY A 166 10.74 2.83 -15.33
CA GLY A 166 11.94 3.67 -15.24
C GLY A 166 12.03 4.50 -13.97
N ILE A 167 11.22 4.23 -12.94
CA ILE A 167 11.25 4.92 -11.65
C ILE A 167 11.96 4.03 -10.63
N TRP A 168 13.02 4.53 -10.00
CA TRP A 168 13.70 3.82 -8.92
C TRP A 168 13.64 4.63 -7.62
N LYS A 169 12.95 4.07 -6.61
CA LYS A 169 12.81 4.67 -5.28
C LYS A 169 13.15 3.64 -4.20
N PRO A 170 14.45 3.43 -3.91
CA PRO A 170 14.87 2.39 -2.98
C PRO A 170 14.53 2.71 -1.52
N GLU A 171 14.32 4.00 -1.21
CA GLU A 171 14.03 4.48 0.14
C GLU A 171 12.67 4.04 0.68
N THR A 172 11.74 3.71 -0.21
CA THR A 172 10.38 3.28 0.15
C THR A 172 10.15 1.86 -0.33
N ASN A 173 9.98 0.92 0.59
CA ASN A 173 9.57 -0.46 0.29
C ASN A 173 8.37 -0.83 1.17
N GLU A 174 7.46 -1.65 0.66
CA GLU A 174 6.33 -2.16 1.45
C GLU A 174 6.78 -2.96 2.68
N LEU A 175 7.98 -3.55 2.67
CA LEU A 175 8.55 -4.22 3.85
C LEU A 175 9.06 -3.23 4.92
N LEU A 176 9.49 -2.03 4.51
CA LEU A 176 9.97 -0.98 5.42
C LEU A 176 8.80 -0.23 6.06
N LYS A 177 7.77 0.07 5.27
CA LYS A 177 6.53 0.70 5.74
C LYS A 177 5.34 0.03 5.03
N MET A 178 4.71 -0.91 5.71
CA MET A 178 3.60 -1.66 5.15
C MET A 178 2.39 -0.76 4.91
N SER A 179 1.86 -0.81 3.70
CA SER A 179 0.54 -0.24 3.40
C SER A 179 -0.55 -1.07 4.08
N TYR A 180 -1.70 -0.43 4.34
CA TYR A 180 -2.86 -1.10 4.93
C TYR A 180 -3.23 -2.43 4.24
N PRO A 181 -3.33 -2.51 2.89
CA PRO A 181 -3.65 -3.76 2.20
C PRO A 181 -2.61 -4.87 2.41
N VAL A 182 -1.33 -4.53 2.49
CA VAL A 182 -0.23 -5.49 2.73
C VAL A 182 -0.31 -6.02 4.16
N GLN A 183 -0.49 -5.14 5.13
CA GLN A 183 -0.59 -5.49 6.56
C GLN A 183 -1.80 -6.38 6.84
N VAL A 184 -2.99 -6.02 6.35
CA VAL A 184 -4.19 -6.85 6.58
C VAL A 184 -4.12 -8.19 5.85
N SER A 185 -3.41 -8.26 4.73
CA SER A 185 -3.16 -9.53 4.03
C SER A 185 -2.23 -10.44 4.81
N LEU A 186 -1.22 -9.88 5.49
CA LEU A 186 -0.34 -10.63 6.38
C LEU A 186 -1.13 -11.19 7.58
N ILE A 187 -1.95 -10.36 8.23
CA ILE A 187 -2.82 -10.79 9.33
C ILE A 187 -3.77 -11.90 8.85
N GLY A 188 -4.40 -11.72 7.69
CA GLY A 188 -5.25 -12.73 7.08
C GLY A 188 -4.49 -14.04 6.82
N ALA A 189 -3.27 -13.95 6.29
CA ALA A 189 -2.44 -15.12 6.00
C ALA A 189 -2.09 -15.91 7.27
N VAL A 190 -1.78 -15.22 8.38
CA VAL A 190 -1.55 -15.84 9.69
C VAL A 190 -2.82 -16.51 10.21
N LEU A 191 -3.96 -15.80 10.23
CA LEU A 191 -5.24 -16.35 10.73
C LEU A 191 -5.68 -17.59 9.94
N PHE A 192 -5.64 -17.54 8.62
CA PHE A 192 -6.02 -18.67 7.78
C PHE A 192 -5.01 -19.83 7.84
N THR A 193 -3.74 -19.56 8.14
CA THR A 193 -2.75 -20.62 8.37
C THR A 193 -3.03 -21.32 9.70
N MET A 194 -3.24 -20.57 10.79
CA MET A 194 -3.63 -21.12 12.09
C MET A 194 -4.93 -21.94 12.01
N GLN A 195 -5.87 -21.48 11.19
CA GLN A 195 -7.09 -22.23 10.87
C GLN A 195 -6.81 -23.53 10.10
N CYS A 196 -5.86 -23.51 9.16
CA CYS A 196 -5.50 -24.68 8.36
C CYS A 196 -4.75 -25.75 9.17
N THR A 197 -3.99 -25.32 10.19
CA THR A 197 -3.26 -26.20 11.12
C THR A 197 -4.04 -26.53 12.39
N PHE A 198 -5.36 -26.25 12.43
CA PHE A 198 -6.26 -26.53 13.55
C PHE A 198 -5.93 -25.85 14.89
N TYR A 199 -5.08 -24.81 14.91
CA TYR A 199 -4.84 -24.01 16.12
C TYR A 199 -6.00 -23.07 16.44
N LEU A 200 -6.80 -22.69 15.44
CA LEU A 200 -7.95 -21.82 15.61
C LEU A 200 -9.25 -22.65 15.55
N PRO A 201 -10.06 -22.72 16.63
CA PRO A 201 -11.29 -23.52 16.67
C PRO A 201 -12.48 -22.78 16.03
N ILE A 202 -12.33 -22.36 14.78
CA ILE A 202 -13.40 -21.79 13.95
C ILE A 202 -13.52 -22.61 12.68
N THR A 203 -14.65 -22.55 11.97
CA THR A 203 -14.73 -23.18 10.63
C THR A 203 -14.14 -22.24 9.58
N LYS A 204 -13.52 -22.79 8.54
CA LYS A 204 -12.95 -22.00 7.42
C LYS A 204 -13.97 -21.02 6.83
N HIS A 205 -15.21 -21.47 6.62
CA HIS A 205 -16.28 -20.67 6.02
C HIS A 205 -16.65 -19.46 6.91
N ASN A 206 -16.72 -19.66 8.22
CA ASN A 206 -16.99 -18.57 9.17
C ASN A 206 -15.85 -17.58 9.21
N LEU A 207 -14.60 -18.06 9.25
CA LEU A 207 -13.43 -17.18 9.22
C LEU A 207 -13.34 -16.38 7.92
N MET A 208 -13.64 -17.01 6.77
CA MET A 208 -13.72 -16.32 5.48
C MET A 208 -14.73 -15.18 5.53
N LEU A 209 -15.96 -15.45 5.97
CA LEU A 209 -17.00 -14.42 6.04
C LEU A 209 -16.62 -13.28 6.98
N LEU A 210 -16.20 -13.59 8.22
CA LEU A 210 -15.84 -12.58 9.22
C LEU A 210 -14.67 -11.70 8.75
N TYR A 211 -13.62 -12.33 8.21
CA TYR A 211 -12.46 -11.62 7.69
C TYR A 211 -12.83 -10.73 6.49
N THR A 212 -13.66 -11.21 5.56
CA THR A 212 -14.09 -10.39 4.42
C THR A 212 -14.97 -9.23 4.85
N ILE A 213 -15.91 -9.43 5.79
CA ILE A 213 -16.73 -8.34 6.34
C ILE A 213 -15.82 -7.28 6.97
N PHE A 214 -14.83 -7.70 7.75
CA PHE A 214 -13.85 -6.79 8.36
C PHE A 214 -13.09 -5.97 7.30
N LEU A 215 -12.57 -6.63 6.25
CA LEU A 215 -11.86 -5.95 5.15
C LEU A 215 -12.76 -4.95 4.42
N VAL A 216 -13.96 -5.36 4.02
CA VAL A 216 -14.90 -4.52 3.27
C VAL A 216 -15.33 -3.33 4.12
N ALA A 217 -15.74 -3.55 5.38
CA ALA A 217 -16.18 -2.47 6.27
C ALA A 217 -15.07 -1.45 6.52
N THR A 218 -13.85 -1.92 6.76
CA THR A 218 -12.69 -1.05 6.96
C THR A 218 -12.34 -0.29 5.68
N LYS A 219 -12.35 -0.95 4.53
CA LYS A 219 -12.07 -0.32 3.23
C LYS A 219 -13.10 0.76 2.90
N VAL A 220 -14.38 0.46 3.12
CA VAL A 220 -15.49 1.40 2.94
C VAL A 220 -15.32 2.60 3.87
N LYS A 221 -15.05 2.36 5.16
CA LYS A 221 -14.80 3.44 6.13
C LYS A 221 -13.65 4.33 5.67
N MET A 222 -12.50 3.76 5.28
CA MET A 222 -11.35 4.53 4.80
C MET A 222 -11.67 5.38 3.57
N MET A 223 -12.47 4.84 2.63
CA MET A 223 -12.87 5.57 1.42
C MET A 223 -13.87 6.69 1.71
N VAL A 224 -14.76 6.51 2.70
CA VAL A 224 -15.77 7.51 3.08
C VAL A 224 -15.17 8.63 3.94
N THR A 225 -14.30 8.29 4.90
CA THR A 225 -13.70 9.29 5.80
C THR A 225 -12.46 9.97 5.21
N GLY A 226 -11.92 9.47 4.10
CA GLY A 226 -10.68 9.97 3.50
C GLY A 226 -9.42 9.72 4.36
N CYS A 227 -9.55 9.01 5.49
CA CYS A 227 -8.43 8.73 6.36
C CYS A 227 -7.55 7.63 5.77
N THR A 228 -6.29 7.95 5.50
CA THR A 228 -5.29 7.00 5.01
C THR A 228 -4.56 6.27 6.14
N THR A 229 -4.73 6.71 7.38
CA THR A 229 -4.12 6.09 8.56
C THR A 229 -4.68 4.68 8.75
N SER A 230 -3.80 3.68 8.86
CA SER A 230 -4.25 2.30 9.10
C SER A 230 -4.95 2.24 10.45
N PRO A 231 -6.09 1.53 10.58
CA PRO A 231 -6.76 1.33 11.87
C PRO A 231 -5.89 0.56 12.87
N PHE A 232 -4.81 -0.07 12.37
CA PHE A 232 -3.83 -0.80 13.14
C PHE A 232 -2.62 0.04 13.57
N ALA A 233 -2.51 1.31 13.15
CA ALA A 233 -1.33 2.13 13.42
C ALA A 233 -1.02 2.25 14.92
N SER A 234 -2.06 2.48 15.75
CA SER A 234 -1.89 2.57 17.20
C SER A 234 -1.45 1.25 17.83
N LEU A 235 -1.92 0.11 17.29
CA LEU A 235 -1.50 -1.21 17.76
C LEU A 235 -0.05 -1.50 17.36
N GLU A 236 0.33 -1.15 16.13
CA GLU A 236 1.69 -1.34 15.63
C GLU A 236 2.70 -0.50 16.40
N GLU A 237 2.37 0.74 16.76
CA GLU A 237 3.22 1.60 17.60
C GLU A 237 3.39 1.01 19.00
N THR A 238 2.30 0.51 19.59
CA THR A 238 2.32 -0.12 20.92
C THR A 238 3.15 -1.42 20.91
N LEU A 239 2.92 -2.30 19.93
CA LEU A 239 3.66 -3.56 19.78
C LEU A 239 5.12 -3.30 19.39
N GLY A 240 5.37 -2.31 18.54
CA GLY A 240 6.71 -1.86 18.18
C GLY A 240 7.49 -1.42 19.40
N CYS A 241 6.89 -0.57 20.23
CA CYS A 241 7.45 -0.15 21.51
C CYS A 241 7.71 -1.33 22.46
N LEU A 242 6.77 -2.29 22.55
CA LEU A 242 6.85 -3.43 23.47
C LEU A 242 7.93 -4.45 23.07
N PHE A 243 8.01 -4.82 21.79
CA PHE A 243 8.87 -5.89 21.31
C PHE A 243 10.22 -5.41 20.78
N PHE A 244 10.28 -4.23 20.20
CA PHE A 244 11.49 -3.70 19.54
C PHE A 244 12.05 -2.44 20.21
N GLY A 245 11.43 -1.99 21.31
CA GLY A 245 11.84 -0.81 22.06
C GLY A 245 11.31 0.50 21.48
N GLN A 246 11.38 1.58 22.27
CA GLN A 246 11.06 2.92 21.77
C GLN A 246 12.11 3.39 20.77
N LYS A 247 11.67 3.98 19.65
CA LYS A 247 12.56 4.83 18.87
C LYS A 247 13.06 5.95 19.79
N PRO A 248 14.36 6.27 19.81
CA PRO A 248 14.81 7.45 20.53
C PRO A 248 14.09 8.65 19.94
N THR A 249 13.18 9.24 20.71
CA THR A 249 12.70 10.60 20.49
C THR A 249 13.94 11.46 20.48
N GLY A 250 14.36 11.89 19.28
CA GLY A 250 15.40 12.89 19.13
C GLY A 250 15.07 14.05 20.04
N SER A 251 15.93 14.27 21.02
CA SER A 251 15.92 15.37 21.95
C SER A 251 15.78 16.69 21.20
N GLN A 252 14.57 17.24 21.17
CA GLN A 252 14.42 18.70 21.22
C GLN A 252 14.60 19.11 22.68
N THR A 253 15.82 19.02 23.19
CA THR A 253 16.20 19.77 24.38
C THR A 253 16.77 21.09 23.88
N LYS A 254 15.96 22.13 24.01
CA LYS A 254 16.48 23.47 24.26
C LYS A 254 17.39 23.36 25.49
N ASP A 255 18.69 23.35 25.29
CA ASP A 255 19.66 23.66 26.35
C ASP A 255 20.25 25.03 26.04
N GLU A 256 19.53 26.06 26.50
CA GLU A 256 20.10 27.37 26.81
C GLU A 256 19.89 27.64 28.30
N ALA A 257 20.99 28.08 28.92
CA ALA A 257 21.20 28.55 30.30
C ALA A 257 21.37 27.47 31.38
N ASN A 258 22.30 27.52 32.36
CA ASN A 258 23.50 28.31 32.77
C ASN A 258 23.76 27.85 34.24
N GLY A 259 24.90 27.95 34.94
CA GLY A 259 26.21 28.64 34.84
C GLY A 259 27.17 27.96 35.84
N PRO A 260 28.06 28.62 36.64
CA PRO A 260 28.25 30.06 36.93
C PRO A 260 29.69 30.53 36.58
N SER A 261 30.23 31.75 36.76
CA SER A 261 30.09 32.82 37.76
C SER A 261 30.89 34.08 37.34
N ASN A 262 30.47 35.25 37.86
CA ASN A 262 31.23 36.46 38.26
C ASN A 262 31.09 37.78 37.48
N GLY A 263 30.66 38.81 38.24
CA GLY A 263 30.78 40.27 38.01
C GLY A 263 29.50 40.93 37.51
N ILE A 264 28.54 41.40 38.35
CA ILE A 264 28.50 42.72 39.04
C ILE A 264 28.85 43.86 38.07
N SER A 265 28.07 44.89 37.73
CA SER A 265 26.80 45.51 38.20
C SER A 265 26.40 46.60 37.17
N SER A 266 25.12 46.75 36.80
CA SER A 266 24.22 47.86 37.21
C SER A 266 24.20 49.17 36.36
N ALA A 267 22.96 49.62 36.11
CA ALA A 267 22.44 50.97 35.83
C ALA A 267 22.70 51.57 34.42
N CYS A 268 21.67 51.87 33.61
CA CYS A 268 20.62 52.90 33.69
C CYS A 268 21.04 54.29 33.19
N GLU A 269 20.22 54.81 32.26
CA GLU A 269 19.99 56.23 31.91
C GLU A 269 21.15 57.00 31.27
N CYS A 270 20.94 58.15 30.61
CA CYS A 270 19.95 58.66 29.66
C CYS A 270 20.52 60.05 29.26
N PHE A 271 20.25 60.47 28.04
CA PHE A 271 20.27 61.87 27.56
C PHE A 271 21.58 62.65 27.34
N LEU A 272 21.66 63.17 26.09
CA LEU A 272 22.18 64.48 25.62
C LEU A 272 23.73 64.61 25.62
N ASP A 273 24.40 65.16 24.62
CA ASP A 273 24.05 66.22 23.66
C ASP A 273 25.14 66.26 22.55
N GLY A 274 24.86 66.97 21.45
CA GLY A 274 25.93 67.74 20.78
C GLY A 274 26.52 67.26 19.45
N GLU A 275 25.88 67.67 18.35
CA GLU A 275 26.43 68.30 17.13
C GLU A 275 27.75 67.87 16.44
N LYS A 276 27.59 67.69 15.11
CA LYS A 276 28.44 68.13 13.97
C LYS A 276 29.83 67.52 13.78
N SER A 277 30.04 66.86 12.64
CA SER A 277 30.62 67.50 11.44
C SER A 277 30.96 66.46 10.37
N GLU A 278 30.63 66.79 9.13
CA GLU A 278 31.09 66.16 7.90
C GLU A 278 32.62 66.29 7.74
N ALA A 279 33.28 65.30 7.12
CA ALA A 279 34.15 65.47 5.95
C ALA A 279 35.14 64.30 5.72
N VAL A 280 35.06 63.72 4.51
CA VAL A 280 36.17 63.47 3.57
C VAL A 280 37.42 62.73 4.08
N GLN A 281 37.67 61.51 3.57
CA GLN A 281 38.81 61.18 2.68
C GLN A 281 38.79 59.69 2.28
N ARG A 282 38.35 59.42 1.03
CA ARG A 282 38.78 58.24 0.27
C ARG A 282 39.85 58.70 -0.72
N LYS A 283 41.07 58.19 -0.58
CA LYS A 283 42.09 58.19 -1.64
C LYS A 283 42.88 56.90 -1.58
N HIS A 284 42.80 56.14 -2.68
CA HIS A 284 43.86 55.47 -3.45
C HIS A 284 43.16 54.38 -4.30
N ALA A 285 42.71 54.66 -5.54
CA ALA A 285 43.48 54.75 -6.79
C ALA A 285 44.27 53.47 -7.11
N LYS A 286 43.90 52.72 -8.17
CA LYS A 286 44.49 52.84 -9.53
C LYS A 286 43.96 51.77 -10.52
N LYS A 287 43.72 52.25 -11.78
CA LYS A 287 43.94 51.60 -13.11
C LYS A 287 42.99 50.46 -13.50
N THR A 288 42.48 50.28 -14.73
CA THR A 288 42.56 50.81 -16.13
C THR A 288 41.37 50.07 -16.81
N GLU A 289 40.63 50.49 -17.83
CA GLU A 289 40.75 51.40 -18.95
C GLU A 289 39.31 51.69 -19.43
#